data_AF-A0A539E4F1-F1
#
_entry.id   AF-A0A539E4F1-F1
#
_cell.length_a   1.000
_cell.length_b   1.000
_cell.length_c   1.000
_cell.angle_alpha   90.00
_cell.angle_beta   90.00
_cell.angle_gamma   90.00
#
_symmetry.space_group_name_H-M   'P 1'
#
loop_
_entity.id
_entity.type
_entity.pdbx_description
1 polymer ?
#
loop_
_entity_poly.entity_id
_entity_poly.type
_entity_poly.pdbx_seq_one_letter_code
_entity_poly.pdbx_strand_id
1 'polypeptide(L)'
;MSDLEQRLAGALRLSVEDLDESSDLFARVELSIDDDRRVRHQHRALIGVATCIIGAIVSVTIAVTDVHEGELLMDWWILELITTAVLVGVAFWLGPLIKRFGRSYAADVFRANPRTGKSFIMLTDVAYYLIFFSYILFTVTFAPRDGWQDAVNAAQLQHETGRVAGILLIIGVLHSANLLALPVMGRLLTLNRRLDDASPVQDRD
;
A
#
# COMPACT_ATOMS: atom_id res chain seq x y z
N MET A 1 34.45 50.38 0.29
CA MET A 1 33.32 49.54 -0.16
C MET A 1 33.36 49.55 -1.67
N SER A 2 33.72 48.40 -2.22
CA SER A 2 34.79 48.28 -3.22
C SER A 2 34.29 47.70 -4.52
N ASP A 3 34.92 48.10 -5.62
CA ASP A 3 34.76 47.67 -7.03
C ASP A 3 34.43 46.16 -7.22
N LEU A 4 34.91 45.28 -6.35
CA LEU A 4 34.53 43.87 -6.29
C LEU A 4 33.02 43.63 -6.12
N GLU A 5 32.35 44.41 -5.28
CA GLU A 5 30.91 44.33 -5.01
C GLU A 5 30.11 44.78 -6.24
N GLN A 6 30.58 45.81 -6.94
CA GLN A 6 29.99 46.26 -8.22
C GLN A 6 30.19 45.25 -9.34
N ARG A 7 31.37 44.62 -9.42
CA ARG A 7 31.65 43.56 -10.40
C ARG A 7 30.85 42.29 -10.11
N LEU A 8 30.69 41.92 -8.84
CA LEU A 8 29.88 40.77 -8.44
C LEU A 8 28.39 41.03 -8.72
N ALA A 9 27.89 42.24 -8.40
CA ALA A 9 26.52 42.64 -8.68
C ALA A 9 26.25 42.70 -10.20
N GLY A 10 27.22 43.16 -11.00
CA GLY A 10 27.14 43.17 -12.46
C GLY A 10 27.14 41.77 -13.06
N ALA A 11 28.03 40.88 -12.60
CA ALA A 11 28.11 39.50 -13.07
C ALA A 11 26.86 38.68 -12.69
N LEU A 12 26.30 38.90 -11.50
CA LEU A 12 25.04 38.29 -11.08
C LEU A 12 23.85 38.78 -11.90
N ARG A 13 23.77 40.08 -12.22
CA ARG A 13 22.70 40.61 -13.09
C ARG A 13 22.76 40.07 -14.51
N LEU A 14 23.95 40.00 -15.10
CA LEU A 14 24.14 39.44 -16.44
C LEU A 14 23.80 37.94 -16.49
N SER A 15 24.14 37.19 -15.43
CA SER A 15 23.78 35.76 -15.35
C SER A 15 22.27 35.53 -15.17
N VAL A 16 21.55 36.48 -14.59
CA VAL A 16 20.08 36.41 -14.44
C VAL A 16 19.37 36.79 -15.74
N GLU A 17 19.92 37.70 -16.53
CA GLU A 17 19.37 38.08 -17.84
C GLU A 17 19.63 37.03 -18.93
N ASP A 18 20.66 36.19 -18.78
CA ASP A 18 21.03 35.11 -19.72
C ASP A 18 20.39 33.74 -19.38
N LEU A 19 19.68 33.66 -18.23
CA LEU A 19 18.83 32.53 -17.92
C LEU A 19 17.50 32.71 -18.66
N ASP A 20 17.47 32.27 -19.92
CA ASP A 20 16.22 32.07 -20.66
C ASP A 20 15.30 31.20 -19.78
N GLU A 21 14.28 31.85 -19.24
CA GLU A 21 13.42 31.31 -18.19
C GLU A 21 12.70 30.10 -18.78
N SER A 22 13.26 28.89 -18.57
CA SER A 22 12.83 27.72 -19.33
C SER A 22 11.38 27.41 -18.98
N SER A 23 10.48 27.80 -19.86
CA SER A 23 9.03 27.57 -19.74
C SER A 23 8.68 26.11 -19.48
N ASP A 24 9.55 25.18 -19.91
CA ASP A 24 9.43 23.75 -19.65
C ASP A 24 9.58 23.38 -18.16
N LEU A 25 10.45 24.06 -17.38
CA LEU A 25 10.59 23.78 -15.94
C LEU A 25 9.31 24.17 -15.19
N PHE A 26 8.74 25.34 -15.50
CA PHE A 26 7.48 25.77 -14.90
C PHE A 26 6.32 24.88 -15.31
N ALA A 27 6.23 24.51 -16.60
CA ALA A 27 5.21 23.57 -17.08
C ALA A 27 5.32 22.21 -16.38
N ARG A 28 6.54 21.68 -16.17
CA ARG A 28 6.75 20.42 -15.46
C ARG A 28 6.43 20.50 -13.97
N VAL A 29 6.72 21.62 -13.32
CA VAL A 29 6.39 21.87 -11.91
C VAL A 29 4.87 22.02 -11.74
N GLU A 30 4.20 22.74 -12.64
CA GLU A 30 2.75 22.90 -12.62
C GLU A 30 2.03 21.57 -12.83
N LEU A 31 2.48 20.76 -13.81
CA LEU A 31 1.99 19.40 -14.02
C LEU A 31 2.21 18.51 -12.79
N SER A 32 3.38 18.62 -12.15
CA SER A 32 3.68 17.88 -10.91
C SER A 32 2.80 18.32 -9.73
N ILE A 33 2.44 19.61 -9.63
CA ILE A 33 1.59 20.15 -8.56
C ILE A 33 0.14 19.70 -8.76
N ASP A 34 -0.35 19.70 -10.00
CA ASP A 34 -1.71 19.27 -10.33
C ASP A 34 -1.90 17.75 -10.16
N ASP A 35 -0.91 16.94 -10.53
CA ASP A 35 -0.93 15.50 -10.26
C ASP A 35 -0.95 15.22 -8.74
N ASP A 36 -0.15 15.94 -7.95
CA ASP A 36 -0.10 15.77 -6.50
C ASP A 36 -1.41 16.22 -5.82
N ARG A 37 -2.08 17.25 -6.35
CA ARG A 37 -3.43 17.67 -5.90
C ARG A 37 -4.49 16.61 -6.19
N ARG A 38 -4.49 16.01 -7.39
CA ARG A 38 -5.46 14.95 -7.76
C ARG A 38 -5.31 13.72 -6.89
N VAL A 39 -4.08 13.26 -6.65
CA VAL A 39 -3.81 12.09 -5.80
C VAL A 39 -4.27 12.34 -4.36
N ARG A 40 -4.02 13.54 -3.80
CA ARG A 40 -4.47 13.91 -2.44
C ARG A 40 -5.99 13.95 -2.33
N HIS A 41 -6.69 14.47 -3.35
CA HIS A 41 -8.15 14.49 -3.36
C HIS A 41 -8.76 13.09 -3.43
N GLN A 42 -8.22 12.22 -4.29
CA GLN A 42 -8.67 10.82 -4.39
C GLN A 42 -8.42 10.06 -3.09
N HIS A 43 -7.24 10.22 -2.47
CA HIS A 43 -6.95 9.61 -1.18
C HIS A 43 -7.86 10.11 -0.07
N ARG A 44 -8.15 11.42 -0.01
CA ARG A 44 -9.07 11.98 0.99
C ARG A 44 -10.50 11.50 0.79
N ALA A 45 -10.96 11.39 -0.46
CA ALA A 45 -12.27 10.85 -0.77
C ALA A 45 -12.37 9.38 -0.35
N LEU A 46 -11.34 8.57 -0.63
CA LEU A 46 -11.31 7.15 -0.30
C LEU A 46 -11.24 6.93 1.23
N ILE A 47 -10.46 7.74 1.94
CA ILE A 47 -10.42 7.77 3.41
C ILE A 47 -11.77 8.21 3.98
N GLY A 48 -12.43 9.20 3.37
CA GLY A 48 -13.75 9.66 3.78
C GLY A 48 -14.81 8.56 3.65
N VAL A 49 -14.83 7.86 2.51
CA VAL A 49 -15.73 6.72 2.28
C VAL A 49 -15.45 5.58 3.26
N ALA A 50 -14.18 5.23 3.49
CA ALA A 50 -13.81 4.21 4.47
C ALA A 50 -14.25 4.58 5.89
N THR A 51 -14.05 5.84 6.29
CA THR A 51 -14.50 6.36 7.59
C THR A 51 -16.01 6.31 7.74
N CYS A 52 -16.76 6.67 6.68
CA CYS A 52 -18.22 6.57 6.68
C CYS A 52 -18.70 5.11 6.81
N ILE A 53 -18.07 4.18 6.11
CA ILE A 53 -18.40 2.75 6.19
C ILE A 53 -18.12 2.22 7.60
N ILE A 54 -16.94 2.51 8.17
CA ILE A 54 -16.59 2.11 9.53
C ILE A 54 -17.56 2.73 10.54
N GLY A 55 -17.85 4.03 10.42
CA GLY A 55 -18.78 4.73 11.29
C GLY A 55 -20.20 4.16 11.21
N ALA A 56 -20.67 3.80 10.01
CA ALA A 56 -21.96 3.14 9.83
C ALA A 56 -21.99 1.77 10.51
N ILE A 57 -20.93 0.97 10.38
CA ILE A 57 -20.85 -0.37 10.98
C ILE A 57 -20.79 -0.28 12.51
N VAL A 58 -20.00 0.65 13.06
CA VAL A 58 -19.96 0.91 14.50
C VAL A 58 -21.31 1.41 15.02
N SER A 59 -21.94 2.33 14.30
CA SER A 59 -23.26 2.85 14.65
C SER A 59 -24.33 1.75 14.66
N VAL A 60 -24.37 0.91 13.62
CA VAL A 60 -25.28 -0.25 13.53
C VAL A 60 -24.99 -1.26 14.65
N THR A 61 -23.72 -1.53 14.92
CA THR A 61 -23.32 -2.41 16.03
C THR A 61 -23.86 -1.90 17.36
N ILE A 62 -23.64 -0.62 17.67
CA ILE A 62 -24.10 0.00 18.91
C ILE A 62 -25.64 0.01 18.97
N ALA A 63 -26.30 0.31 17.85
CA ALA A 63 -27.75 0.39 17.79
C ALA A 63 -28.46 -0.96 17.91
N VAL A 64 -27.81 -2.05 17.49
CA VAL A 64 -28.40 -3.40 17.49
C VAL A 64 -27.94 -4.23 18.70
N THR A 65 -26.91 -3.79 19.42
CA THR A 65 -26.52 -4.41 20.70
C THR A 65 -27.58 -4.06 21.75
N ASP A 66 -28.53 -4.97 21.95
CA ASP A 66 -29.57 -4.82 22.98
C ASP A 66 -28.99 -5.21 24.34
N VAL A 67 -29.23 -4.38 25.35
CA VAL A 67 -28.77 -4.61 26.72
C VAL A 67 -29.96 -5.14 27.51
N HIS A 68 -30.22 -6.43 27.39
CA HIS A 68 -31.22 -7.10 28.21
C HIS A 68 -30.57 -7.58 29.52
N GLU A 69 -31.08 -7.09 30.65
CA GLU A 69 -30.74 -7.57 32.01
C GLU A 69 -29.26 -7.49 32.43
N GLY A 70 -28.46 -6.64 31.78
CA GLY A 70 -27.03 -6.45 32.11
C GLY A 70 -26.09 -7.45 31.43
N GLU A 71 -26.62 -8.35 30.60
CA GLU A 71 -25.83 -9.19 29.70
C GLU A 71 -25.88 -8.61 28.28
N LEU A 72 -24.70 -8.39 27.68
CA LEU A 72 -24.57 -7.93 26.30
C LEU A 72 -24.87 -9.11 25.36
N LEU A 73 -26.14 -9.28 25.00
CA LEU A 73 -26.56 -10.29 24.03
C LEU A 73 -26.39 -9.71 22.63
N MET A 74 -25.25 -10.03 22.00
CA MET A 74 -25.01 -9.72 20.59
C MET A 74 -25.34 -10.95 19.75
N ASP A 75 -26.16 -10.83 18.72
CA ASP A 75 -26.41 -11.94 17.79
C ASP A 75 -25.14 -12.32 17.02
N TRP A 76 -24.99 -13.60 16.69
CA TRP A 76 -23.85 -14.13 15.94
C TRP A 76 -23.60 -13.41 14.60
N TRP A 77 -24.66 -13.00 13.90
CA TRP A 77 -24.55 -12.35 12.58
C TRP A 77 -23.94 -10.95 12.69
N ILE A 78 -24.13 -10.28 13.83
CA ILE A 78 -23.54 -8.97 14.10
C ILE A 78 -22.02 -9.14 14.26
N LEU A 79 -21.59 -10.16 15.01
CA LEU A 79 -20.18 -10.49 15.15
C LEU A 79 -19.53 -10.79 13.79
N GLU A 80 -20.20 -11.58 12.95
CA GLU A 80 -19.73 -11.90 11.60
C GLU A 80 -19.58 -10.65 10.72
N LEU A 81 -20.55 -9.73 10.76
CA LEU A 81 -20.50 -8.48 10.02
C LEU A 81 -19.37 -7.57 10.49
N ILE A 82 -19.19 -7.44 11.81
CA ILE A 82 -18.11 -6.63 12.39
C ILE A 82 -16.76 -7.21 11.99
N THR A 83 -16.55 -8.52 12.16
CA THR A 83 -15.28 -9.15 11.81
C THR A 83 -15.00 -9.02 10.33
N THR A 84 -16.01 -9.25 9.47
CA THR A 84 -15.86 -9.05 8.02
C THR A 84 -15.48 -7.62 7.68
N ALA A 85 -16.12 -6.64 8.32
CA ALA A 85 -15.78 -5.23 8.15
C ALA A 85 -14.35 -4.91 8.58
N VAL A 86 -13.91 -5.47 9.72
CA VAL A 86 -12.53 -5.34 10.20
C VAL A 86 -11.55 -5.95 9.20
N LEU A 87 -11.82 -7.17 8.71
CA LEU A 87 -10.96 -7.83 7.72
C LEU A 87 -10.83 -7.00 6.43
N VAL A 88 -11.94 -6.47 5.93
CA VAL A 88 -11.96 -5.57 4.77
C VAL A 88 -11.17 -4.30 5.05
N GLY A 89 -11.40 -3.66 6.20
CA GLY A 89 -10.69 -2.45 6.62
C GLY A 89 -9.18 -2.68 6.72
N VAL A 90 -8.76 -3.80 7.31
CA VAL A 90 -7.36 -4.23 7.40
C VAL A 90 -6.77 -4.42 5.99
N ALA A 91 -7.46 -5.13 5.09
CA ALA A 91 -7.00 -5.33 3.72
C ALA A 91 -6.76 -4.01 2.96
N PHE A 92 -7.69 -3.05 3.09
CA PHE A 92 -7.56 -1.73 2.44
C PHE A 92 -6.49 -0.86 3.09
N TRP A 93 -6.35 -0.89 4.42
CA TRP A 93 -5.35 -0.09 5.12
C TRP A 93 -3.93 -0.60 4.83
N LEU A 94 -3.72 -1.90 4.73
CA LEU A 94 -2.39 -2.45 4.51
C LEU A 94 -1.83 -2.23 3.10
N GLY A 95 -2.67 -2.17 2.06
CA GLY A 95 -2.21 -1.96 0.69
C GLY A 95 -1.25 -0.77 0.54
N PRO A 96 -1.64 0.44 0.99
CA PRO A 96 -0.76 1.62 1.00
C PRO A 96 0.53 1.45 1.81
N LEU A 97 0.49 0.75 2.96
CA LEU A 97 1.65 0.56 3.82
C LEU A 97 2.69 -0.34 3.16
N ILE A 98 2.27 -1.48 2.61
CA ILE A 98 3.16 -2.40 1.89
C ILE A 98 3.77 -1.72 0.67
N LYS A 99 2.98 -0.95 -0.08
CA LYS A 99 3.44 -0.19 -1.24
C LYS A 99 4.50 0.85 -0.89
N ARG A 100 4.37 1.52 0.26
CA ARG A 100 5.34 2.51 0.74
C ARG A 100 6.71 1.88 0.98
N PHE A 101 6.77 0.73 1.66
CA PHE A 101 8.03 0.03 1.92
C PHE A 101 8.60 -0.67 0.68
N GLY A 102 7.73 -1.25 -0.16
CA GLY A 102 8.15 -1.87 -1.42
C GLY A 102 8.79 -0.88 -2.39
N ARG A 103 8.32 0.38 -2.41
CA ARG A 103 8.85 1.43 -3.29
C ARG A 103 10.29 1.81 -2.98
N SER A 104 10.66 1.96 -1.70
CA SER A 104 12.05 2.30 -1.34
C SER A 104 13.00 1.17 -1.69
N TYR A 105 12.63 -0.07 -1.39
CA TYR A 105 13.46 -1.24 -1.67
C TYR A 105 13.59 -1.56 -3.16
N ALA A 106 12.52 -1.41 -3.94
CA ALA A 106 12.57 -1.60 -5.38
C ALA A 106 13.44 -0.54 -6.06
N ALA A 107 13.49 0.68 -5.54
CA ALA A 107 14.36 1.73 -6.07
C ALA A 107 15.85 1.37 -5.91
N ASP A 108 16.21 0.71 -4.81
CA ASP A 108 17.60 0.29 -4.54
C ASP A 108 18.02 -0.88 -5.45
N VAL A 109 17.16 -1.90 -5.60
CA VAL A 109 17.47 -3.10 -6.41
C VAL A 109 17.36 -2.84 -7.91
N PHE A 110 16.35 -2.08 -8.34
CA PHE A 110 16.11 -1.78 -9.75
C PHE A 110 16.64 -0.41 -10.18
N ARG A 111 17.66 0.12 -9.49
CA ARG A 111 18.24 1.43 -9.82
C ARG A 111 18.68 1.53 -11.29
N ALA A 112 19.13 0.43 -11.88
CA ALA A 112 19.54 0.36 -13.28
C ALA A 112 18.38 0.31 -14.28
N ASN A 113 17.16 -0.09 -13.86
CA ASN A 113 15.98 -0.26 -14.72
C ASN A 113 14.68 0.09 -13.96
N PRO A 114 14.38 1.39 -13.76
CA PRO A 114 13.27 1.85 -12.91
C PRO A 114 11.87 1.42 -13.41
N ARG A 115 11.73 1.16 -14.72
CA ARG A 115 10.47 0.70 -15.32
C ARG A 115 10.05 -0.68 -14.78
N THR A 116 11.01 -1.59 -14.61
CA THR A 116 10.76 -2.96 -14.10
C THR A 116 10.33 -2.93 -12.63
N GLY A 117 10.96 -2.08 -11.82
CA GLY A 117 10.57 -1.89 -10.42
C GLY A 117 9.14 -1.38 -10.27
N LYS A 118 8.69 -0.45 -11.14
CA LYS A 118 7.30 0.05 -11.14
C LYS A 118 6.28 -1.07 -11.45
N SER A 119 6.54 -1.88 -12.47
CA SER A 119 5.65 -2.99 -12.84
C SER A 119 5.60 -4.10 -11.78
N PHE A 120 6.74 -4.43 -11.16
CA PHE A 120 6.80 -5.41 -10.07
C PHE A 120 5.94 -4.98 -8.87
N ILE A 121 6.03 -3.71 -8.45
CA ILE A 121 5.21 -3.20 -7.35
C ILE A 121 3.72 -3.30 -7.69
N MET A 122 3.31 -2.95 -8.92
CA MET A 122 1.90 -3.05 -9.33
C MET A 122 1.40 -4.50 -9.34
N LEU A 123 2.19 -5.44 -9.86
CA LEU A 123 1.82 -6.85 -9.90
C LEU A 123 1.66 -7.43 -8.49
N THR A 124 2.59 -7.09 -7.60
CA THR A 124 2.55 -7.53 -6.21
C THR A 124 1.32 -6.97 -5.48
N ASP A 125 0.96 -5.71 -5.73
CA ASP A 125 -0.24 -5.05 -5.19
C ASP A 125 -1.52 -5.81 -5.57
N VAL A 126 -1.68 -6.17 -6.84
CA VAL A 126 -2.83 -6.96 -7.32
C VAL A 126 -2.87 -8.34 -6.66
N ALA A 127 -1.74 -9.04 -6.57
CA ALA A 127 -1.67 -10.34 -5.91
C ALA A 127 -2.08 -10.27 -4.43
N TYR A 128 -1.65 -9.23 -3.71
CA TYR A 128 -2.06 -8.99 -2.33
C TYR A 128 -3.58 -8.86 -2.18
N TYR A 129 -4.21 -8.02 -3.00
CA TYR A 129 -5.67 -7.85 -2.94
C TYR A 129 -6.41 -9.13 -3.28
N LEU A 130 -5.94 -9.90 -4.27
CA LEU A 130 -6.56 -11.19 -4.62
C LEU A 130 -6.48 -12.19 -3.47
N ILE A 131 -5.33 -12.29 -2.78
CA ILE A 131 -5.17 -13.20 -1.65
C ILE A 131 -6.07 -12.78 -0.48
N PHE A 132 -6.11 -11.49 -0.13
CA PHE A 132 -6.94 -11.01 0.98
C PHE A 132 -8.44 -11.13 0.67
N PHE A 133 -8.85 -10.75 -0.54
CA PHE A 133 -10.22 -10.91 -0.97
C PHE A 133 -10.65 -12.37 -0.95
N SER A 134 -9.81 -13.28 -1.44
CA SER A 134 -10.06 -14.72 -1.37
C SER A 134 -10.19 -15.20 0.06
N TYR A 135 -9.27 -14.80 0.95
CA TYR A 135 -9.34 -15.16 2.38
C TYR A 135 -10.64 -14.69 3.04
N ILE A 136 -11.06 -13.45 2.77
CA ILE A 136 -12.31 -12.90 3.32
C ILE A 136 -13.50 -13.74 2.83
N LEU A 137 -13.59 -13.99 1.52
CA LEU A 137 -14.66 -14.80 0.94
C LEU A 137 -14.67 -16.24 1.46
N PHE A 138 -13.50 -16.86 1.65
CA PHE A 138 -13.40 -18.22 2.15
C PHE A 138 -13.78 -18.35 3.63
N THR A 139 -13.66 -17.27 4.40
CA THR A 139 -13.91 -17.30 5.84
C THR A 139 -15.27 -16.75 6.22
N VAL A 140 -15.89 -15.94 5.35
CA VAL A 140 -17.25 -15.42 5.58
C VAL A 140 -18.24 -16.58 5.71
N THR A 141 -19.07 -16.52 6.76
CA THR A 141 -20.06 -17.55 7.03
C THR A 141 -21.46 -16.94 7.01
N PHE A 142 -22.37 -17.48 6.20
CA PHE A 142 -23.74 -16.97 6.05
C PHE A 142 -24.78 -17.70 6.91
N ALA A 143 -24.35 -18.69 7.68
CA ALA A 143 -25.18 -19.45 8.60
C ALA A 143 -24.39 -19.71 9.89
N PRO A 144 -25.05 -19.92 11.04
CA PRO A 144 -24.37 -20.32 12.26
C PRO A 144 -23.55 -21.60 12.03
N ARG A 145 -22.33 -21.64 12.57
CA ARG A 145 -21.50 -22.84 12.53
C ARG A 145 -22.07 -23.92 13.47
N ASP A 146 -21.77 -25.19 13.21
CA ASP A 146 -22.23 -26.27 14.07
C ASP A 146 -21.79 -26.04 15.53
N GLY A 147 -22.75 -26.07 16.46
CA GLY A 147 -22.52 -25.84 17.89
C GLY A 147 -22.45 -24.38 18.32
N TRP A 148 -22.66 -23.42 17.40
CA TRP A 148 -22.80 -22.02 17.75
C TRP A 148 -24.18 -21.74 18.36
N GLN A 149 -24.20 -20.84 19.34
CA GLN A 149 -25.45 -20.31 19.89
C GLN A 149 -25.83 -19.05 19.11
N ASP A 150 -27.12 -18.69 19.15
CA ASP A 150 -27.61 -17.47 18.50
C ASP A 150 -26.97 -16.22 19.12
N ALA A 151 -26.83 -16.22 20.45
CA ALA A 151 -26.11 -15.19 21.18
C ALA A 151 -24.59 -15.48 21.21
N VAL A 152 -23.82 -14.42 21.01
CA VAL A 152 -22.35 -14.45 20.98
C VAL A 152 -21.79 -14.90 22.33
N ASN A 153 -20.97 -15.94 22.28
CA ASN A 153 -20.20 -16.43 23.41
C ASN A 153 -18.69 -16.27 23.19
N ALA A 154 -17.90 -16.58 24.23
CA ALA A 154 -16.44 -16.46 24.20
C ALA A 154 -15.80 -17.33 23.09
N ALA A 155 -16.38 -18.49 22.77
CA ALA A 155 -15.85 -19.38 21.74
C ALA A 155 -16.03 -18.78 20.33
N GLN A 156 -17.18 -18.15 20.07
CA GLN A 156 -17.43 -17.41 18.82
C GLN A 156 -16.47 -16.23 18.68
N LEU A 157 -16.30 -15.43 19.74
CA LEU A 157 -15.35 -14.31 19.72
C LEU A 157 -13.90 -14.77 19.49
N GLN A 158 -13.49 -15.87 20.13
CA GLN A 158 -12.17 -16.45 19.93
C GLN A 158 -11.97 -16.93 18.49
N HIS A 159 -12.99 -17.54 17.88
CA HIS A 159 -12.94 -17.99 16.49
C HIS A 159 -12.73 -16.81 15.53
N GLU A 160 -13.54 -15.75 15.69
CA GLU A 160 -13.46 -14.55 14.87
C GLU A 160 -12.13 -13.80 15.05
N THR A 161 -11.64 -13.73 16.29
CA THR A 161 -10.28 -13.22 16.59
C THR A 161 -9.22 -14.05 15.85
N GLY A 162 -9.40 -15.37 15.79
CA GLY A 162 -8.54 -16.27 15.01
C GLY A 162 -8.53 -15.96 13.52
N ARG A 163 -9.67 -15.57 12.93
CA ARG A 163 -9.74 -15.13 11.53
C ARG A 163 -8.95 -13.86 11.29
N VAL A 164 -9.05 -12.88 12.20
CA VAL A 164 -8.25 -11.64 12.13
C VAL A 164 -6.75 -11.95 12.29
N ALA A 165 -6.39 -12.79 13.25
CA ALA A 165 -5.00 -13.23 13.41
C ALA A 165 -4.49 -13.97 12.16
N GLY A 166 -5.31 -14.80 11.53
CA GLY A 166 -4.97 -15.54 10.32
C GLY A 166 -4.64 -14.63 9.13
N ILE A 167 -5.43 -13.57 8.89
CA ILE A 167 -5.10 -12.63 7.80
C ILE A 167 -3.80 -11.88 8.09
N LEU A 168 -3.59 -11.44 9.34
CA LEU A 168 -2.36 -10.76 9.76
C LEU A 168 -1.13 -11.66 9.64
N LEU A 169 -1.28 -12.96 9.90
CA LEU A 169 -0.23 -13.95 9.68
C LEU A 169 0.10 -14.10 8.20
N ILE A 170 -0.91 -14.25 7.33
CA ILE A 170 -0.73 -14.34 5.87
C ILE A 170 0.00 -13.10 5.36
N ILE A 171 -0.41 -11.91 5.81
CA ILE A 171 0.25 -10.64 5.53
C ILE A 171 1.72 -10.72 5.92
N GLY A 172 2.01 -11.10 7.17
CA GLY A 172 3.37 -11.16 7.69
C GLY A 172 4.26 -12.07 6.85
N VAL A 173 3.77 -13.27 6.52
CA VAL A 173 4.49 -14.25 5.70
C VAL A 173 4.73 -13.74 4.29
N LEU A 174 3.70 -13.22 3.60
CA LEU A 174 3.85 -12.67 2.25
C LEU A 174 4.82 -11.49 2.22
N HIS A 175 4.76 -10.63 3.24
CA HIS A 175 5.65 -9.50 3.37
C HIS A 175 7.10 -9.95 3.57
N SER A 176 7.34 -10.90 4.47
CA SER A 176 8.67 -11.50 4.68
C SER A 176 9.19 -12.16 3.40
N ALA A 177 8.36 -12.92 2.69
CA ALA A 177 8.74 -13.54 1.42
C ALA A 177 9.13 -12.48 0.37
N ASN A 178 8.38 -11.38 0.29
CA ASN A 178 8.67 -10.28 -0.63
C ASN A 178 10.00 -9.58 -0.30
N LEU A 179 10.30 -9.39 1.00
CA LEU A 179 11.58 -8.84 1.45
C LEU A 179 12.77 -9.74 1.06
N LEU A 180 12.59 -11.06 1.05
CA LEU A 180 13.62 -12.03 0.66
C LEU A 180 13.77 -12.18 -0.86
N ALA A 181 12.67 -12.08 -1.62
CA ALA A 181 12.68 -12.24 -3.07
C ALA A 181 13.50 -11.14 -3.79
N LEU A 182 13.49 -9.92 -3.26
CA LEU A 182 14.14 -8.76 -3.87
C LEU A 182 15.69 -8.87 -3.93
N PRO A 183 16.42 -9.19 -2.83
CA PRO A 183 17.85 -9.45 -2.88
C PRO A 183 18.23 -10.59 -3.84
N VAL A 184 17.40 -11.64 -3.91
CA VAL A 184 17.63 -12.78 -4.80
C VAL A 184 17.52 -12.35 -6.26
N MET A 185 16.47 -11.61 -6.61
CA MET A 185 16.29 -11.05 -7.96
C MET A 185 17.44 -10.10 -8.35
N GLY A 186 17.89 -9.25 -7.43
CA GLY A 186 19.04 -8.37 -7.66
C GLY A 186 20.34 -9.13 -7.94
N ARG A 187 20.59 -10.22 -7.20
CA ARG A 187 21.74 -11.11 -7.45
C ARG A 187 21.63 -11.84 -8.79
N LEU A 188 20.45 -12.35 -9.15
CA LEU A 188 20.26 -13.04 -10.42
C LEU A 188 20.48 -12.13 -11.63
N LEU A 189 19.98 -10.91 -11.60
CA LEU A 189 20.16 -9.94 -12.68
C LEU A 189 21.61 -9.48 -12.83
N THR A 190 22.33 -9.31 -11.72
CA THR A 190 23.76 -8.96 -11.76
C THR A 190 24.62 -10.13 -12.25
N LEU A 191 24.26 -11.38 -11.94
CA LEU A 191 24.91 -12.57 -12.48
C LEU A 191 24.68 -12.71 -13.98
N ASN A 192 23.44 -12.50 -14.46
CA ASN A 192 23.14 -12.57 -15.89
C ASN A 192 23.95 -11.56 -16.69
N ARG A 193 24.06 -10.32 -16.19
CA ARG A 193 24.86 -9.28 -16.85
C ARG A 193 26.35 -9.64 -16.93
N ARG A 194 26.91 -10.27 -15.90
CA ARG A 194 28.30 -10.75 -15.93
C ARG A 194 28.54 -11.86 -16.95
N LEU A 195 27.53 -12.68 -17.24
CA LEU A 195 27.62 -13.72 -18.27
C LEU A 195 27.54 -13.12 -19.68
N ASP A 196 26.67 -12.10 -19.87
CA ASP A 196 26.58 -11.35 -21.12
C ASP A 196 27.90 -10.61 -21.42
N ASP A 197 28.49 -9.93 -20.42
CA ASP A 197 29.76 -9.21 -20.57
C ASP A 197 30.97 -10.15 -20.76
N ALA A 198 30.89 -11.40 -20.29
CA ALA A 198 31.95 -12.40 -20.41
C ALA A 198 31.90 -13.23 -21.71
N SER A 199 30.94 -12.97 -22.59
CA SER A 199 30.88 -13.56 -23.93
C SER A 199 31.57 -12.61 -24.92
N PRO A 200 32.89 -12.75 -25.16
CA PRO A 200 33.56 -11.92 -26.14
C PRO A 200 32.94 -12.18 -27.52
N VAL A 201 32.57 -11.09 -28.20
CA VAL A 201 32.30 -11.11 -29.63
C VAL A 201 33.54 -11.72 -30.28
N GLN A 202 33.40 -12.96 -30.74
CA GLN A 202 34.38 -13.61 -31.57
C GLN A 202 34.36 -12.83 -32.89
N ASP A 203 35.27 -11.86 -33.02
CA ASP A 203 35.58 -11.20 -34.28
C ASP A 203 35.77 -12.29 -35.34
N ARG A 204 34.84 -12.33 -36.29
CA ARG A 204 34.98 -13.10 -37.51
C ARG A 204 35.59 -12.16 -38.54
N ASP A 205 36.88 -12.37 -38.74
CA ASP A 205 37.64 -12.02 -39.95
C ASP A 205 36.89 -12.42 -41.24
#